data_AF-A0A0R2PRQ5-F1
#
_entry.id   AF-A0A0R2PRQ5-F1
#
_cell.length_a   1.000
_cell.length_b   1.000
_cell.length_c   1.000
_cell.angle_alpha   90.00
_cell.angle_beta   90.00
_cell.angle_gamma   90.00
#
_symmetry.space_group_name_H-M   'P 1'
#
loop_
_entity.id
_entity.type
_entity.pdbx_description
1 polymer ?
#
loop_
_entity_poly.entity_id
_entity_poly.type
_entity_poly.pdbx_seq_one_letter_code
_entity_poly.pdbx_strand_id
1 'polypeptide(L)'
;MKIVVVSGGFDPIHSGHIEYLKAAKACGDYLVVAVNSDSWLIKKKGKYFMPFEERANIISYLSFVDQVISFDDDEFGSCSLGLEKVKEMHPDDEIIFCNGGDRNEGNIPEMQVEGISFKFGVGGDQKMNSSSSILKEWNYDHEERVWGKFYNLFSDSRLKLKELIVSPGKGMSFQRHFKRNEIWFVSKGACKVNFSDTTPEAQKSIELNTEDVFHVKVQDWHQIINPHSEPCHIIEIQYGEATDEEDIERLSFFEGN
;
A
#
# COMPACT_ATOMS: atom_id res chain seq x y z
N MET A 1 1.67 -22.01 30.81
CA MET A 1 1.58 -20.56 30.49
C MET A 1 0.82 -20.40 29.19
N LYS A 2 0.37 -19.19 28.86
CA LYS A 2 -0.18 -18.87 27.53
C LYS A 2 0.90 -18.26 26.66
N ILE A 3 1.36 -19.00 25.66
CA ILE A 3 2.34 -18.55 24.67
C ILE A 3 1.59 -17.92 23.51
N VAL A 4 1.78 -16.63 23.31
CA VAL A 4 1.26 -15.89 22.16
C VAL A 4 2.30 -15.94 21.05
N VAL A 5 1.87 -16.28 19.85
CA VAL A 5 2.70 -16.25 18.66
C VAL A 5 2.17 -15.22 17.68
N VAL A 6 3.07 -14.40 17.15
CA VAL A 6 2.82 -13.50 16.03
C VAL A 6 3.85 -13.77 14.95
N SER A 7 3.45 -13.74 13.67
CA SER A 7 4.38 -13.83 12.55
C SER A 7 4.33 -12.61 11.65
N GLY A 8 5.45 -12.32 10.98
CA GLY A 8 5.49 -11.25 10.00
C GLY A 8 6.85 -10.94 9.41
N GLY A 9 6.83 -10.18 8.33
CA GLY A 9 8.03 -9.68 7.67
C GLY A 9 8.65 -8.45 8.36
N PHE A 10 7.84 -7.58 8.96
CA PHE A 10 8.29 -6.38 9.70
C PHE A 10 9.32 -5.51 8.95
N ASP A 11 9.08 -5.27 7.66
CA ASP A 11 10.06 -4.69 6.74
C ASP A 11 9.55 -3.46 5.97
N PRO A 12 9.84 -2.22 6.44
CA PRO A 12 10.39 -1.90 7.76
C PRO A 12 9.35 -2.00 8.88
N ILE A 13 9.84 -2.15 10.12
CA ILE A 13 9.02 -2.03 11.33
C ILE A 13 8.51 -0.59 11.49
N HIS A 14 7.29 -0.43 12.01
CA HIS A 14 6.64 0.87 12.19
C HIS A 14 5.63 0.82 13.34
N SER A 15 5.05 1.96 13.70
CA SER A 15 4.10 2.09 14.84
C SER A 15 2.94 1.09 14.80
N GLY A 16 2.34 0.87 13.63
CA GLY A 16 1.30 -0.17 13.47
C GLY A 16 1.73 -1.59 13.90
N HIS A 17 2.98 -2.00 13.62
CA HIS A 17 3.51 -3.27 14.11
C HIS A 17 3.68 -3.27 15.63
N ILE A 18 4.14 -2.15 16.20
CA ILE A 18 4.30 -2.00 17.65
C ILE A 18 2.97 -2.17 18.38
N GLU A 19 1.91 -1.50 17.91
CA GLU A 19 0.59 -1.61 18.53
C GLU A 19 -0.03 -3.00 18.34
N TYR A 20 0.17 -3.62 17.18
CA TYR A 20 -0.22 -5.01 16.95
C TYR A 20 0.48 -5.98 17.91
N LEU A 21 1.80 -5.88 18.06
CA LEU A 21 2.58 -6.75 18.96
C LEU A 21 2.20 -6.55 20.43
N LYS A 22 1.93 -5.32 20.87
CA LYS A 22 1.40 -5.05 22.23
C LYS A 22 0.03 -5.67 22.44
N ALA A 23 -0.88 -5.53 21.47
CA ALA A 23 -2.20 -6.13 21.52
C ALA A 23 -2.12 -7.67 21.56
N ALA A 24 -1.17 -8.26 20.82
CA ALA A 24 -0.89 -9.69 20.88
C ALA A 24 -0.35 -10.11 22.25
N LYS A 25 0.67 -9.43 22.79
CA LYS A 25 1.22 -9.72 24.14
C LYS A 25 0.11 -9.74 25.21
N ALA A 26 -0.87 -8.85 25.13
CA ALA A 26 -1.99 -8.81 26.08
C ALA A 26 -2.92 -10.05 26.02
N CYS A 27 -2.75 -10.95 25.05
CA CYS A 27 -3.53 -12.17 24.91
C CYS A 27 -2.95 -13.37 25.68
N GLY A 28 -1.77 -13.24 26.29
CA GLY A 28 -1.15 -14.32 27.07
C GLY A 28 0.01 -13.82 27.92
N ASP A 29 0.86 -14.75 28.35
CA ASP A 29 1.92 -14.50 29.33
C ASP A 29 3.28 -14.27 28.67
N TYR A 30 3.52 -14.87 27.50
CA TYR A 30 4.80 -14.88 26.80
C TYR A 30 4.59 -14.67 25.30
N LEU A 31 5.25 -13.70 24.68
CA LEU A 31 5.13 -13.36 23.27
C LEU A 31 6.36 -13.84 22.50
N VAL A 32 6.13 -14.78 21.59
CA VAL A 32 7.07 -15.22 20.57
C VAL A 32 6.75 -14.53 19.25
N VAL A 33 7.74 -13.86 18.65
CA VAL A 33 7.62 -13.26 17.32
C VAL A 33 8.42 -14.09 16.32
N ALA A 34 7.69 -14.75 15.41
CA ALA A 34 8.24 -15.51 14.31
C ALA A 34 8.51 -14.57 13.12
N VAL A 35 9.77 -14.27 12.85
CA VAL A 35 10.16 -13.33 11.81
C VAL A 35 10.42 -14.07 10.49
N ASN A 36 9.74 -13.67 9.42
CA ASN A 36 9.94 -14.27 8.09
C ASN A 36 11.34 -13.98 7.54
N SER A 37 11.87 -14.91 6.75
CA SER A 37 13.20 -14.76 6.13
C SER A 37 13.24 -13.69 5.03
N ASP A 38 14.44 -13.33 4.60
CA ASP A 38 14.65 -12.44 3.46
C ASP A 38 14.14 -13.06 2.14
N SER A 39 14.26 -14.39 2.00
CA SER A 39 13.73 -15.12 0.84
C SER A 39 12.22 -15.01 0.74
N TRP A 40 11.51 -15.02 1.86
CA TRP A 40 10.06 -14.80 1.89
C TRP A 40 9.68 -13.39 1.44
N LEU A 41 10.41 -12.38 1.92
CA LEU A 41 10.20 -11.00 1.50
C LEU A 41 10.46 -10.83 0.01
N ILE A 42 11.50 -11.46 -0.54
CA ILE A 42 11.77 -11.46 -1.98
C ILE A 42 10.65 -12.14 -2.76
N LYS A 43 10.19 -13.34 -2.35
CA LYS A 43 9.06 -14.03 -3.00
C LYS A 43 7.79 -13.17 -3.00
N LYS A 44 7.53 -12.46 -1.90
CA LYS A 44 6.31 -11.67 -1.72
C LYS A 44 6.35 -10.27 -2.34
N LYS A 45 7.48 -9.58 -2.28
CA LYS A 45 7.63 -8.15 -2.63
C LYS A 45 8.71 -7.88 -3.69
N GLY A 46 9.45 -8.90 -4.11
CA GLY A 46 10.59 -8.79 -5.04
C GLY A 46 11.90 -8.32 -4.38
N LYS A 47 11.85 -7.65 -3.23
CA LYS A 47 13.00 -7.17 -2.46
C LYS A 47 12.68 -7.01 -0.98
N TYR A 48 13.70 -6.96 -0.13
CA TYR A 48 13.62 -6.54 1.27
C TYR A 48 14.33 -5.18 1.46
N PHE A 49 13.92 -4.40 2.46
CA PHE A 49 14.57 -3.15 2.84
C PHE A 49 15.60 -3.38 3.96
N MET A 50 15.24 -4.11 5.02
CA MET A 50 16.15 -4.54 6.09
C MET A 50 16.39 -6.06 6.03
N PRO A 51 17.64 -6.53 6.16
CA PRO A 51 17.94 -7.95 6.22
C PRO A 51 17.36 -8.58 7.49
N PHE A 52 17.23 -9.90 7.48
CA PHE A 52 16.61 -10.67 8.56
C PHE A 52 17.20 -10.34 9.93
N GLU A 53 18.52 -10.32 10.05
CA GLU A 53 19.22 -10.07 11.31
C GLU A 53 18.85 -8.71 11.91
N GLU A 54 18.77 -7.66 11.10
CA GLU A 54 18.38 -6.32 11.58
C GLU A 54 16.93 -6.32 12.06
N ARG A 55 16.02 -6.93 11.31
CA ARG A 55 14.60 -7.00 11.67
C ARG A 55 14.41 -7.79 12.96
N ALA A 56 15.03 -8.96 13.08
CA ALA A 56 14.97 -9.82 14.25
C ALA A 56 15.56 -9.12 15.49
N ASN A 57 16.70 -8.45 15.32
CA ASN A 57 17.38 -7.73 16.39
C ASN A 57 16.53 -6.55 16.90
N ILE A 58 15.97 -5.73 16.01
CA ILE A 58 15.10 -4.61 16.43
C ILE A 58 13.88 -5.13 17.21
N ILE A 59 13.27 -6.22 16.75
CA ILE A 59 12.09 -6.81 17.40
C ILE A 59 12.46 -7.40 18.77
N SER A 60 13.62 -8.06 18.91
CA SER A 60 14.03 -8.70 20.17
C SER A 60 14.31 -7.70 21.30
N TYR A 61 14.61 -6.44 20.96
CA TYR A 61 14.79 -5.35 21.93
C TYR A 61 13.50 -4.62 22.30
N LEU A 62 12.35 -4.98 21.74
CA LEU A 62 11.07 -4.45 22.19
C LEU A 62 10.73 -5.06 23.56
N SER A 63 10.54 -4.22 24.58
CA SER A 63 10.40 -4.65 25.98
C SER A 63 9.22 -5.59 26.30
N PHE A 64 8.26 -5.71 25.39
CA PHE A 64 7.09 -6.59 25.51
C PHE A 64 7.17 -7.84 24.61
N VAL A 65 8.28 -8.03 23.89
CA VAL A 65 8.60 -9.25 23.14
C VAL A 65 9.52 -10.10 24.01
N ASP A 66 9.14 -11.34 24.29
CA ASP A 66 9.94 -12.22 25.15
C ASP A 66 10.91 -13.07 24.34
N GLN A 67 10.54 -13.40 23.09
CA GLN A 67 11.39 -14.18 22.20
C GLN A 67 11.16 -13.83 20.73
N VAL A 68 12.24 -13.83 19.95
CA VAL A 68 12.21 -13.80 18.49
C VAL A 68 12.73 -15.12 17.97
N ILE A 69 12.05 -15.71 16.99
CA ILE A 69 12.49 -16.94 16.33
C ILE A 69 12.60 -16.75 14.82
N SER A 70 13.60 -17.41 14.25
CA SER A 70 13.65 -17.75 12.82
C SER A 70 12.94 -19.08 12.57
N PHE A 71 12.47 -19.27 11.34
CA PHE A 71 11.89 -20.52 10.86
C PHE A 71 12.05 -20.61 9.35
N ASP A 72 11.95 -21.83 8.81
CA ASP A 72 11.97 -22.06 7.38
C ASP A 72 10.62 -21.67 6.76
N ASP A 73 10.64 -20.95 5.64
CA ASP A 73 9.41 -20.59 4.95
C ASP A 73 8.87 -21.78 4.14
N ASP A 74 7.58 -22.08 4.31
CA ASP A 74 6.91 -23.06 3.47
C ASP A 74 6.60 -22.52 2.05
N GLU A 75 6.15 -23.40 1.18
CA GLU A 75 5.78 -23.06 -0.20
C GLU A 75 4.56 -22.14 -0.29
N PHE A 76 3.70 -22.14 0.74
CA PHE A 76 2.49 -21.32 0.82
C PHE A 76 2.75 -19.93 1.39
N GLY A 77 3.98 -19.63 1.83
CA GLY A 77 4.36 -18.39 2.49
C GLY A 77 3.69 -18.22 3.85
N SER A 78 3.28 -19.31 4.50
CA SER A 78 2.65 -19.34 5.82
C SER A 78 3.72 -19.43 6.93
N CYS A 79 3.31 -19.30 8.19
CA CYS A 79 4.20 -19.52 9.34
C CYS A 79 4.01 -20.88 10.03
N SER A 80 3.44 -21.88 9.33
CA SER A 80 3.13 -23.21 9.89
C SER A 80 4.36 -23.89 10.51
N LEU A 81 5.51 -23.87 9.83
CA LEU A 81 6.76 -24.43 10.36
C LEU A 81 7.28 -23.67 11.58
N GLY A 82 7.04 -22.36 11.65
CA GLY A 82 7.33 -21.56 12.84
C GLY A 82 6.45 -21.94 14.02
N LEU A 83 5.18 -22.25 13.77
CA LEU A 83 4.23 -22.70 14.79
C LEU A 83 4.60 -24.08 15.36
N GLU A 84 4.98 -25.03 14.50
CA GLU A 84 5.47 -26.34 14.96
C GLU A 84 6.74 -26.20 15.81
N LYS A 85 7.67 -25.33 15.42
CA LYS A 85 8.85 -25.02 16.21
C LYS A 85 8.50 -24.45 17.60
N VAL A 86 7.49 -23.57 17.70
CA VAL A 86 7.02 -23.07 19.00
C VAL A 86 6.43 -24.20 19.84
N LYS A 87 5.66 -25.12 19.25
CA LYS A 87 5.12 -26.29 19.96
C LYS A 87 6.22 -27.18 20.52
N GLU A 88 7.28 -27.41 19.76
CA GLU A 88 8.44 -28.19 20.23
C GLU A 88 9.16 -27.49 21.41
N MET A 89 9.22 -26.15 21.38
CA MET A 89 9.85 -25.36 22.45
C MET A 89 8.97 -25.23 23.70
N HIS A 90 7.65 -25.35 23.55
CA HIS A 90 6.64 -25.15 24.59
C HIS A 90 5.59 -26.28 24.61
N PRO A 91 5.99 -27.55 24.84
CA PRO A 91 5.11 -28.71 24.65
C PRO A 91 3.94 -28.80 25.64
N ASP A 92 4.08 -28.20 26.83
CA ASP A 92 3.08 -28.27 27.92
C ASP A 92 2.26 -26.96 28.06
N ASP A 93 2.50 -25.98 27.18
CA ASP A 93 1.86 -24.67 27.26
C ASP A 93 0.69 -24.52 26.27
N GLU A 94 -0.24 -23.61 26.57
CA GLU A 94 -1.30 -23.23 25.64
C GLU A 94 -0.74 -22.24 24.61
N ILE A 95 -0.81 -22.59 23.32
CA ILE A 95 -0.29 -21.76 22.23
C ILE A 95 -1.45 -21.04 21.52
N ILE A 96 -1.32 -19.72 21.39
CA ILE A 96 -2.30 -18.85 20.75
C ILE A 96 -1.62 -18.10 19.61
N PHE A 97 -1.98 -18.38 18.36
CA PHE A 97 -1.53 -17.62 17.21
C PHE A 97 -2.44 -16.41 16.96
N CYS A 98 -1.87 -15.22 17.04
CA CYS A 98 -2.56 -13.95 16.84
C CYS A 98 -2.31 -13.42 15.43
N ASN A 99 -3.37 -13.22 14.64
CA ASN A 99 -3.30 -12.53 13.35
C ASN A 99 -3.86 -11.11 13.46
N GLY A 100 -3.19 -10.14 12.82
CA GLY A 100 -3.71 -8.80 12.61
C GLY A 100 -4.48 -8.65 11.29
N GLY A 101 -5.39 -7.67 11.24
CA GLY A 101 -6.13 -7.27 10.03
C GLY A 101 -7.20 -8.26 9.53
N ASP A 102 -7.51 -8.21 8.23
CA ASP A 102 -8.62 -8.89 7.54
C ASP A 102 -8.43 -10.42 7.32
N ARG A 103 -7.56 -11.08 8.10
CA ARG A 103 -7.35 -12.53 8.00
C ARG A 103 -8.41 -13.24 8.84
N ASN A 104 -9.07 -14.22 8.23
CA ASN A 104 -10.20 -14.96 8.80
C ASN A 104 -9.94 -16.48 8.72
N GLU A 105 -10.72 -17.28 9.45
CA GLU A 105 -10.61 -18.76 9.51
C GLU A 105 -10.61 -19.46 8.14
N GLY A 106 -11.20 -18.85 7.10
CA GLY A 106 -11.26 -19.43 5.76
C GLY A 106 -9.99 -19.30 4.91
N ASN A 107 -8.92 -18.65 5.38
CA ASN A 107 -7.83 -18.19 4.50
C ASN A 107 -6.40 -18.25 5.08
N ILE A 108 -6.13 -19.11 6.06
CA ILE A 108 -4.77 -19.27 6.62
C ILE A 108 -4.34 -20.74 6.67
N PRO A 109 -3.30 -21.16 5.90
CA PRO A 109 -2.75 -22.53 5.95
C PRO A 109 -2.36 -22.99 7.36
N GLU A 110 -2.01 -22.03 8.22
CA GLU A 110 -1.59 -22.25 9.62
C GLU A 110 -2.61 -23.01 10.46
N MET A 111 -3.91 -22.97 10.13
CA MET A 111 -4.95 -23.71 10.86
C MET A 111 -4.83 -25.23 10.77
N GLN A 112 -3.99 -25.73 9.88
CA GLN A 112 -3.68 -27.17 9.80
C GLN A 112 -2.77 -27.62 10.96
N VAL A 113 -2.12 -26.70 11.67
CA VAL A 113 -1.27 -27.03 12.82
C VAL A 113 -2.15 -27.35 14.03
N GLU A 114 -2.20 -28.62 14.42
CA GLU A 114 -2.97 -29.09 15.57
C GLU A 114 -2.43 -28.52 16.89
N GLY A 115 -3.32 -28.31 17.86
CA GLY A 115 -2.95 -27.88 19.22
C GLY A 115 -2.73 -26.37 19.39
N ILE A 116 -3.16 -25.55 18.41
CA ILE A 116 -3.01 -24.09 18.45
C ILE A 116 -4.38 -23.42 18.41
N SER A 117 -4.57 -22.45 19.31
CA SER A 117 -5.74 -21.58 19.30
C SER A 117 -5.47 -20.36 18.40
N PHE A 118 -6.47 -19.90 17.66
CA PHE A 118 -6.34 -18.77 16.75
C PHE A 118 -7.10 -17.56 17.26
N LYS A 119 -6.48 -16.38 17.19
CA LYS A 119 -7.13 -15.09 17.50
C LYS A 119 -6.95 -14.12 16.34
N PHE A 120 -8.06 -13.69 15.74
CA PHE A 120 -8.09 -12.76 14.61
C PHE A 120 -8.43 -11.34 15.07
N GLY A 121 -8.17 -10.35 14.21
CA GLY A 121 -8.46 -8.94 14.49
C GLY A 121 -7.62 -8.34 15.63
N VAL A 122 -6.47 -8.94 15.95
CA VAL A 122 -5.61 -8.44 17.02
C VAL A 122 -4.94 -7.13 16.55
N GLY A 123 -5.08 -6.07 17.34
CA GLY A 123 -4.62 -4.72 16.98
C GLY A 123 -5.67 -3.85 16.28
N GLY A 124 -6.87 -4.38 16.04
CA GLY A 124 -8.00 -3.67 15.45
C GLY A 124 -7.91 -3.47 13.93
N ASP A 125 -8.97 -2.91 13.35
CA ASP A 125 -9.12 -2.74 11.89
C ASP A 125 -8.46 -1.45 11.38
N GLN A 126 -8.02 -0.57 12.28
CA GLN A 126 -7.39 0.69 11.91
C GLN A 126 -5.93 0.48 11.54
N LYS A 127 -5.69 0.17 10.26
CA LYS A 127 -4.35 0.07 9.69
C LYS A 127 -3.74 1.46 9.53
N MET A 128 -3.18 2.00 10.62
CA MET A 128 -2.60 3.35 10.63
C MET A 128 -1.47 3.55 9.61
N ASN A 129 -0.66 2.52 9.37
CA ASN A 129 0.48 2.56 8.46
C ASN A 129 0.70 1.20 7.81
N SER A 130 1.37 1.19 6.65
CA SER A 130 1.92 -0.03 6.07
C SER A 130 3.35 0.19 5.58
N SER A 131 4.21 -0.81 5.81
CA SER A 131 5.58 -0.78 5.31
C SER A 131 5.67 -0.52 3.81
N SER A 132 4.73 -1.06 3.02
CA SER A 132 4.68 -0.83 1.58
C SER A 132 4.42 0.63 1.22
N SER A 133 3.53 1.32 1.95
CA SER A 133 3.28 2.76 1.74
C SER A 133 4.50 3.59 2.11
N ILE A 134 5.10 3.32 3.27
CA ILE A 134 6.31 4.03 3.75
C ILE A 134 7.45 3.89 2.73
N LEU A 135 7.69 2.68 2.24
CA LEU A 135 8.72 2.44 1.23
C LEU A 135 8.37 3.10 -0.11
N LYS A 136 7.10 3.18 -0.50
CA LYS A 136 6.70 3.88 -1.71
C LYS A 136 6.98 5.38 -1.60
N GLU A 137 6.59 5.99 -0.48
CA GLU A 137 6.86 7.41 -0.19
C GLU A 137 8.35 7.73 -0.09
N TRP A 138 9.16 6.76 0.37
CA TRP A 138 10.62 6.89 0.37
C TRP A 138 11.23 6.74 -1.02
N ASN A 139 10.70 5.85 -1.86
CA ASN A 139 11.26 5.59 -3.20
C ASN A 139 10.90 6.66 -4.24
N TYR A 140 9.81 7.41 -4.04
CA TYR A 140 9.27 8.31 -5.04
C TYR A 140 8.95 9.69 -4.45
N ASP A 141 9.40 10.73 -5.15
CA ASP A 141 8.94 12.09 -4.88
C ASP A 141 7.42 12.15 -5.03
N HIS A 142 6.77 12.73 -4.03
CA HIS A 142 5.33 12.85 -3.99
C HIS A 142 4.92 14.23 -3.50
N GLU A 143 3.70 14.61 -3.81
CA GLU A 143 3.10 15.84 -3.32
C GLU A 143 1.62 15.63 -3.03
N GLU A 144 1.17 16.16 -1.89
CA GLU A 144 -0.24 16.21 -1.54
C GLU A 144 -0.86 17.51 -2.05
N ARG A 145 -2.06 17.40 -2.58
CA ARG A 145 -2.85 18.49 -3.17
C ARG A 145 -4.27 18.44 -2.61
N VAL A 146 -5.00 19.53 -2.74
CA VAL A 146 -6.40 19.62 -2.29
C VAL A 146 -7.32 18.56 -2.93
N TRP A 147 -6.95 18.04 -4.10
CA TRP A 147 -7.70 17.03 -4.83
C TRP A 147 -7.25 15.58 -4.54
N GLY A 148 -6.15 15.38 -3.82
CA GLY A 148 -5.54 14.07 -3.61
C GLY A 148 -4.01 14.15 -3.55
N LYS A 149 -3.31 13.27 -4.28
CA LYS A 149 -1.84 13.29 -4.34
C LYS A 149 -1.31 12.68 -5.62
N PHE A 150 -0.03 12.88 -5.89
CA PHE A 150 0.66 12.15 -6.95
C PHE A 150 2.06 11.70 -6.55
N TYR A 151 2.57 10.68 -7.25
CA TYR A 151 3.95 10.20 -7.19
C TYR A 151 4.61 10.40 -8.55
N ASN A 152 5.84 10.94 -8.59
CA ASN A 152 6.67 10.95 -9.78
C ASN A 152 7.43 9.61 -9.86
N LEU A 153 7.06 8.76 -10.82
CA LEU A 153 7.63 7.42 -10.97
C LEU A 153 8.87 7.40 -11.87
N PHE A 154 8.91 8.30 -12.84
CA PHE A 154 10.02 8.49 -13.76
C PHE A 154 9.97 9.90 -14.38
N SER A 155 11.13 10.48 -14.68
CA SER A 155 11.21 11.72 -15.44
C SER A 155 12.54 11.78 -16.20
N ASP A 156 12.48 12.19 -17.46
CA ASP A 156 13.62 12.67 -18.24
C ASP A 156 13.26 13.98 -18.96
N SER A 157 14.05 14.39 -19.95
CA SER A 157 13.82 15.64 -20.69
C SER A 157 12.57 15.65 -21.57
N ARG A 158 12.03 14.48 -21.94
CA ARG A 158 10.92 14.34 -22.91
C ARG A 158 9.71 13.65 -22.32
N LEU A 159 9.89 12.81 -21.30
CA LEU A 159 8.90 11.92 -20.74
C LEU A 159 8.80 12.11 -19.22
N LYS A 160 7.57 12.13 -18.70
CA LYS A 160 7.31 12.09 -17.26
C LYS A 160 6.19 11.09 -16.97
N LEU A 161 6.44 10.19 -16.03
CA LEU A 161 5.48 9.18 -15.58
C LEU A 161 5.04 9.52 -14.16
N LYS A 162 3.72 9.67 -13.97
CA LYS A 162 3.14 9.90 -12.65
C LYS A 162 2.08 8.85 -12.33
N GLU A 163 1.90 8.59 -11.04
CA GLU A 163 0.66 8.02 -10.54
C GLU A 163 -0.12 9.13 -9.84
N LEU A 164 -1.29 9.46 -10.38
CA LEU A 164 -2.24 10.36 -9.77
C LEU A 164 -3.22 9.54 -8.92
N ILE A 165 -3.53 10.03 -7.72
CA ILE A 165 -4.54 9.47 -6.83
C ILE A 165 -5.54 10.58 -6.51
N VAL A 166 -6.70 10.54 -7.15
CA VAL A 166 -7.76 11.55 -6.98
C VAL A 166 -8.71 11.06 -5.89
N SER A 167 -8.83 11.85 -4.83
CA SER A 167 -9.64 11.51 -3.66
C SER A 167 -11.15 11.50 -3.99
N PRO A 168 -11.96 10.73 -3.25
CA PRO A 168 -13.42 10.72 -3.39
C PRO A 168 -14.04 12.13 -3.37
N GLY A 169 -14.90 12.42 -4.33
CA GLY A 169 -15.60 13.70 -4.45
C GLY A 169 -14.71 14.89 -4.83
N LYS A 170 -13.45 14.68 -5.23
CA LYS A 170 -12.50 15.74 -5.57
C LYS A 170 -12.22 15.82 -7.07
N GLY A 171 -11.62 16.92 -7.51
CA GLY A 171 -11.30 17.13 -8.92
C GLY A 171 -10.18 18.13 -9.14
N MET A 172 -9.54 18.05 -10.30
CA MET A 172 -8.45 18.95 -10.68
C MET A 172 -8.97 20.22 -11.36
N SER A 173 -8.09 21.15 -11.67
CA SER A 173 -8.45 22.31 -12.51
C SER A 173 -8.80 21.88 -13.93
N PHE A 174 -9.72 22.59 -14.57
CA PHE A 174 -9.91 22.50 -16.02
C PHE A 174 -8.80 23.27 -16.71
N GLN A 175 -7.97 22.55 -17.44
CA GLN A 175 -6.66 23.01 -17.86
C GLN A 175 -6.28 22.47 -19.24
N ARG A 176 -5.23 23.04 -19.83
CA ARG A 176 -4.61 22.54 -21.06
C ARG A 176 -3.10 22.74 -21.02
N HIS A 177 -2.41 22.07 -21.95
CA HIS A 177 -0.95 22.15 -22.12
C HIS A 177 -0.56 22.64 -23.51
N PHE A 178 0.56 23.36 -23.67
CA PHE A 178 0.99 23.91 -24.96
C PHE A 178 2.13 23.11 -25.62
N LYS A 179 2.86 22.27 -24.87
CA LYS A 179 4.07 21.57 -25.33
C LYS A 179 4.03 20.06 -25.12
N ARG A 180 3.07 19.53 -24.36
CA ARG A 180 2.94 18.09 -24.08
C ARG A 180 1.59 17.49 -24.44
N ASN A 181 1.63 16.19 -24.70
CA ASN A 181 0.50 15.30 -24.75
C ASN A 181 0.52 14.42 -23.50
N GLU A 182 -0.61 13.81 -23.17
CA GLU A 182 -0.72 12.88 -22.05
C GLU A 182 -1.48 11.61 -22.44
N ILE A 183 -1.09 10.49 -21.85
CA ILE A 183 -1.84 9.23 -21.87
C ILE A 183 -2.19 8.89 -20.43
N TRP A 184 -3.47 8.71 -20.17
CA TRP A 184 -3.99 8.33 -18.87
C TRP A 184 -4.51 6.90 -18.94
N PHE A 185 -4.07 6.06 -18.02
CA PHE A 185 -4.59 4.71 -17.82
C PHE A 185 -5.17 4.61 -16.42
N VAL A 186 -6.47 4.32 -16.30
CA VAL A 186 -7.12 4.16 -14.98
C VAL A 186 -6.73 2.80 -14.41
N SER A 187 -5.76 2.79 -13.50
CA SER A 187 -5.24 1.55 -12.92
C SER A 187 -6.12 0.99 -11.81
N LYS A 188 -6.94 1.83 -11.16
CA LYS A 188 -7.90 1.41 -10.14
C LYS A 188 -9.01 2.45 -9.96
N GLY A 189 -10.24 1.98 -9.76
CA GLY A 189 -11.40 2.83 -9.52
C GLY A 189 -11.98 3.38 -10.82
N ALA A 190 -12.68 4.50 -10.73
CA ALA A 190 -13.30 5.18 -11.87
C ALA A 190 -13.24 6.70 -11.69
N CYS A 191 -13.30 7.43 -12.79
CA CYS A 191 -13.33 8.89 -12.79
C CYS A 191 -14.13 9.42 -13.96
N LYS A 192 -14.56 10.67 -13.82
CA LYS A 192 -15.15 11.46 -14.90
C LYS A 192 -14.10 12.40 -15.45
N VAL A 193 -13.97 12.45 -16.77
CA VAL A 193 -13.12 13.41 -17.47
C VAL A 193 -13.98 14.40 -18.22
N ASN A 194 -13.83 15.69 -17.94
CA ASN A 194 -14.34 16.75 -18.81
C ASN A 194 -13.24 17.12 -19.81
N PHE A 195 -13.57 17.29 -21.10
CA PHE A 195 -12.57 17.59 -22.13
C PHE A 195 -13.15 18.38 -23.31
N SER A 196 -12.29 19.11 -24.02
CA SER A 196 -12.62 19.81 -25.26
C SER A 196 -11.38 19.97 -26.15
N ASP A 197 -11.52 19.66 -27.44
CA ASP A 197 -10.48 19.81 -28.48
C ASP A 197 -10.53 21.17 -29.20
N THR A 198 -11.43 22.06 -28.76
CA THR A 198 -11.66 23.37 -29.41
C THR A 198 -11.69 24.50 -28.40
N THR A 199 -12.83 24.73 -27.76
CA THR A 199 -13.06 25.83 -26.81
C THR A 199 -13.55 25.28 -25.47
N PRO A 200 -13.24 25.94 -24.33
CA PRO A 200 -13.73 25.51 -23.02
C PRO A 200 -15.25 25.32 -22.95
N GLU A 201 -16.01 26.14 -23.68
CA GLU A 201 -17.48 26.14 -23.68
C GLU A 201 -18.06 24.92 -24.39
N ALA A 202 -17.30 24.31 -25.32
CA ALA A 202 -17.69 23.12 -26.07
C ALA A 202 -17.33 21.80 -25.34
N GLN A 203 -17.10 21.86 -24.02
CA GLN A 203 -16.70 20.69 -23.24
C GLN A 203 -17.71 19.54 -23.30
N LYS A 204 -17.17 18.33 -23.32
CA LYS A 204 -17.88 17.06 -23.20
C LYS A 204 -17.38 16.35 -21.96
N SER A 205 -18.11 15.31 -21.54
CA SER A 205 -17.67 14.46 -20.45
C SER A 205 -17.67 13.00 -20.88
N ILE A 206 -16.75 12.23 -20.32
CA ILE A 206 -16.70 10.77 -20.43
C ILE A 206 -16.45 10.16 -19.05
N GLU A 207 -17.02 9.00 -18.79
CA GLU A 207 -16.71 8.18 -17.62
C GLU A 207 -15.62 7.18 -18.01
N LEU A 208 -14.57 7.09 -17.20
CA LEU A 208 -13.49 6.12 -17.35
C LEU A 208 -13.53 5.16 -16.16
N ASN A 209 -13.51 3.87 -16.45
CA ASN A 209 -13.45 2.79 -15.48
C ASN A 209 -12.04 2.21 -15.43
N THR A 210 -11.82 1.27 -14.51
CA THR A 210 -10.55 0.54 -14.43
C THR A 210 -10.23 -0.11 -15.78
N GLU A 211 -8.98 0.04 -16.20
CA GLU A 211 -8.42 -0.36 -17.50
C GLU A 211 -8.73 0.55 -18.70
N ASP A 212 -9.59 1.57 -18.55
CA ASP A 212 -9.83 2.54 -19.61
C ASP A 212 -8.61 3.46 -19.82
N VAL A 213 -8.44 3.86 -21.08
CA VAL A 213 -7.36 4.76 -21.52
C VAL A 213 -7.95 6.04 -22.09
N PHE A 214 -7.37 7.17 -21.72
CA PHE A 214 -7.72 8.48 -22.26
C PHE A 214 -6.48 9.21 -22.77
N HIS A 215 -6.60 9.87 -23.90
CA HIS A 215 -5.51 10.63 -24.52
C HIS A 215 -5.85 12.11 -24.47
N VAL A 216 -4.93 12.89 -23.89
CA VAL A 216 -4.96 14.36 -23.94
C VAL A 216 -3.96 14.80 -25.00
N LYS A 217 -4.43 15.41 -26.08
CA LYS A 217 -3.50 16.01 -27.05
C LYS A 217 -3.05 17.38 -26.56
N VAL A 218 -1.91 17.81 -27.07
CA VAL A 218 -1.46 19.19 -26.86
C VAL A 218 -2.57 20.17 -27.25
N GLN A 219 -2.76 21.19 -26.42
CA GLN A 219 -3.81 22.21 -26.47
C GLN A 219 -5.24 21.77 -26.13
N ASP A 220 -5.50 20.46 -25.98
CA ASP A 220 -6.82 19.99 -25.54
C ASP A 220 -7.07 20.39 -24.08
N TRP A 221 -8.26 20.91 -23.84
CA TRP A 221 -8.76 21.14 -22.49
C TRP A 221 -9.18 19.82 -21.87
N HIS A 222 -8.83 19.63 -20.60
CA HIS A 222 -9.12 18.42 -19.85
C HIS A 222 -9.22 18.70 -18.34
N GLN A 223 -10.01 17.90 -17.63
CA GLN A 223 -10.17 17.93 -16.18
C GLN A 223 -10.53 16.54 -15.68
N ILE A 224 -9.84 16.07 -14.66
CA ILE A 224 -10.18 14.82 -13.95
C ILE A 224 -11.04 15.16 -12.74
N ILE A 225 -12.13 14.42 -12.55
CA ILE A 225 -13.00 14.49 -11.38
C ILE A 225 -13.23 13.05 -10.90
N ASN A 226 -13.15 12.82 -9.60
CA ASN A 226 -13.59 11.58 -8.99
C ASN A 226 -14.94 11.81 -8.29
N PRO A 227 -16.09 11.52 -8.94
CA PRO A 227 -17.40 11.67 -8.31
C PRO A 227 -17.77 10.51 -7.38
N HIS A 228 -16.91 9.50 -7.23
CA HIS A 228 -17.22 8.25 -6.54
C HIS A 228 -16.78 8.27 -5.06
N SER A 229 -17.14 7.22 -4.32
CA SER A 229 -16.79 7.06 -2.90
C SER A 229 -15.38 6.50 -2.67
N GLU A 230 -14.76 5.92 -3.70
CA GLU A 230 -13.43 5.30 -3.62
C GLU A 230 -12.38 6.12 -4.38
N PRO A 231 -11.10 6.15 -3.94
CA PRO A 231 -10.04 6.82 -4.67
C PRO A 231 -9.84 6.26 -6.09
N CYS A 232 -9.63 7.16 -7.06
CA CYS A 232 -9.27 6.79 -8.42
C CYS A 232 -7.76 6.92 -8.63
N HIS A 233 -7.12 5.85 -9.13
CA HIS A 233 -5.71 5.82 -9.46
C HIS A 233 -5.53 5.86 -10.99
N ILE A 234 -4.66 6.75 -11.45
CA ILE A 234 -4.39 6.96 -12.87
C ILE A 234 -2.88 6.96 -13.06
N ILE A 235 -2.40 6.14 -14.00
CA ILE A 235 -1.03 6.24 -14.51
C ILE A 235 -1.05 7.24 -15.65
N GLU A 236 -0.31 8.33 -15.47
CA GLU A 236 -0.20 9.42 -16.42
C GLU A 236 1.18 9.41 -17.07
N ILE A 237 1.20 9.31 -18.40
CA ILE A 237 2.40 9.42 -19.23
C ILE A 237 2.36 10.78 -19.94
N GLN A 238 3.15 11.73 -19.48
CA GLN A 238 3.33 13.04 -20.12
C GLN A 238 4.50 12.97 -21.10
N TYR A 239 4.31 13.41 -22.34
CA TYR A 239 5.38 13.42 -23.35
C TYR A 239 5.26 14.59 -24.32
N GLY A 240 6.40 15.17 -24.71
CA GLY A 240 6.40 16.33 -25.61
C GLY A 240 7.75 17.04 -25.68
N GLU A 241 7.72 18.32 -26.07
CA GLU A 241 8.93 19.17 -26.09
C GLU A 241 9.40 19.55 -24.68
N ALA A 242 8.45 19.68 -23.75
CA ALA A 242 8.70 19.92 -22.34
C ALA A 242 7.56 19.31 -21.50
N THR A 243 7.84 18.88 -20.27
CA THR A 243 6.85 18.29 -19.34
C THR A 243 6.79 19.02 -17.99
N ASP A 244 7.35 20.23 -17.92
CA ASP A 244 7.33 21.08 -16.73
C ASP A 244 5.95 21.71 -16.47
N GLU A 245 5.81 22.35 -15.31
CA GLU A 245 4.58 23.04 -14.87
C GLU A 245 4.42 24.46 -15.45
N GLU A 246 5.38 24.96 -16.24
CA GLU A 246 5.22 26.27 -16.91
C GLU A 246 4.34 26.16 -18.16
N ASP A 247 4.14 24.93 -18.65
CA ASP A 247 3.34 24.58 -19.82
C ASP A 247 1.84 24.37 -19.52
N ILE A 248 1.26 25.12 -18.59
CA ILE A 248 -0.14 24.91 -18.19
C ILE A 248 -0.94 26.20 -18.11
N GLU A 249 -2.10 26.18 -18.75
CA GLU A 249 -3.15 27.17 -18.58
C GLU A 249 -4.30 26.54 -17.82
N ARG A 250 -4.75 27.20 -16.75
CA ARG A 250 -5.88 26.77 -15.92
C ARG A 250 -7.01 27.77 -16.06
N LEU A 251 -8.18 27.31 -16.46
CA LEU A 251 -9.36 28.15 -16.61
C LEU A 251 -10.15 28.25 -15.31
N SER A 252 -10.36 27.12 -14.63
CA SER A 252 -11.13 27.06 -13.39
C SER A 252 -10.64 25.93 -12.50
N PHE A 253 -10.84 26.09 -11.19
CA PHE A 253 -10.62 25.04 -10.21
C PHE A 253 -11.91 24.28 -9.95
N PHE A 254 -11.81 23.01 -9.57
CA PHE A 254 -12.99 22.25 -9.16
C PHE A 254 -13.52 22.78 -7.83
N GLU A 255 -14.80 23.17 -7.81
CA GLU A 255 -15.44 23.82 -6.65
C GLU A 255 -15.63 22.89 -5.44
N GLY A 256 -15.62 21.57 -5.64
CA GLY A 256 -15.79 20.59 -4.55
C GLY A 256 -14.52 20.27 -3.76
N ASN A 257 -13.40 20.96 -4.04
CA ASN A 257 -12.13 20.78 -3.33
C ASN A 257 -12.11 21.39 -1.93
#